data_AF-A0A3R9KRC6-F1
#
_entry.id   AF-A0A3R9KRC6-F1
#
_cell.length_a   1.000
_cell.length_b   1.000
_cell.length_c   1.000
_cell.angle_alpha   90.00
_cell.angle_beta   90.00
_cell.angle_gamma   90.00
#
_symmetry.space_group_name_H-M   'P 1'
#
loop_
_entity.id
_entity.type
_entity.pdbx_description
1 polymer ?
#
loop_
_entity_poly.entity_id
_entity_poly.type
_entity_poly.pdbx_seq_one_letter_code
_entity_poly.pdbx_strand_id
1 'polypeptide(L)' 'MGNTIDFSERKSSIERGASVKEILVENFEASPNYSSVLVISLDKNGEVNLGYSWESSLQALGMLEVAKNYILNDIN' A
#
# COMPACT_ATOMS: atom_id res chain seq x y z
N MET A 1 -21.68 5.54 -8.58
CA MET A 1 -21.67 4.71 -7.36
C MET A 1 -20.25 4.21 -7.21
N GLY A 2 -19.50 4.77 -6.25
CA GLY A 2 -18.10 4.41 -6.06
C GLY A 2 -18.03 2.95 -5.62
N ASN A 3 -17.25 2.14 -6.31
CA ASN A 3 -16.84 0.84 -5.80
C ASN A 3 -15.98 1.10 -4.56
N THR A 4 -16.61 1.09 -3.39
CA THR A 4 -15.92 0.76 -2.14
C THR A 4 -15.32 -0.61 -2.38
N ILE A 5 -14.03 -0.65 -2.72
CA ILE A 5 -13.28 -1.89 -2.79
C ILE A 5 -13.46 -2.56 -1.44
N ASP A 6 -14.15 -3.70 -1.41
CA ASP A 6 -14.39 -4.43 -0.19
C ASP A 6 -13.03 -4.90 0.32
N PHE A 7 -12.67 -4.43 1.52
CA PHE A 7 -11.41 -4.76 2.17
C PHE A 7 -11.28 -6.28 2.37
N SER A 8 -12.39 -7.02 2.43
CA SER A 8 -12.37 -8.48 2.48
C SER A 8 -11.84 -9.11 1.19
N GLU A 9 -12.17 -8.54 0.02
CA GLU A 9 -11.68 -9.00 -1.28
C GLU A 9 -10.19 -8.69 -1.46
N ARG A 10 -9.73 -7.51 -0.99
CA ARG A 10 -8.30 -7.17 -0.94
C ARG A 10 -7.52 -8.10 -0.01
N LYS A 11 -8.04 -8.37 1.20
CA LYS A 11 -7.42 -9.31 2.16
C LYS A 11 -7.30 -10.72 1.57
N SER A 12 -8.35 -11.21 0.92
CA SER A 12 -8.33 -12.50 0.22
C SER A 12 -7.38 -12.50 -1.00
N SER A 13 -7.22 -11.39 -1.72
CA SER A 13 -6.26 -11.27 -2.82
C SER A 13 -4.79 -11.27 -2.34
N ILE A 14 -4.53 -10.59 -1.22
CA ILE A 14 -3.21 -10.55 -0.56
C ILE A 14 -2.80 -11.95 -0.08
N GLU A 15 -3.72 -12.71 0.54
CA GLU A 15 -3.45 -14.08 1.02
C GLU A 15 -3.36 -15.13 -0.10
N ARG A 16 -3.95 -14.87 -1.28
CA ARG A 16 -3.90 -15.76 -2.45
C ARG A 16 -2.61 -15.64 -3.27
N GLY A 17 -1.72 -14.71 -2.93
CA GLY A 17 -0.48 -14.48 -3.67
C GLY A 17 -0.67 -13.64 -4.93
N ALA A 18 -1.42 -12.53 -4.82
CA ALA A 18 -1.39 -11.49 -5.86
C ALA A 18 0.04 -11.04 -6.12
N SER A 19 0.42 -10.93 -7.39
CA SER A 19 1.76 -10.47 -7.76
C SER A 19 1.95 -9.02 -7.34
N VAL A 20 3.18 -8.64 -6.99
CA VAL A 20 3.54 -7.24 -6.66
C VAL A 20 3.06 -6.27 -7.75
N LYS A 21 3.10 -6.71 -9.02
CA LYS A 21 2.63 -5.91 -10.15
C LYS A 21 1.13 -5.65 -10.10
N GLU A 22 0.31 -6.66 -9.80
CA GLU A 22 -1.15 -6.50 -9.72
C GLU A 22 -1.53 -5.54 -8.59
N ILE A 23 -0.91 -5.69 -7.41
CA ILE A 23 -1.15 -4.79 -6.27
C ILE A 23 -0.82 -3.34 -6.63
N LEU A 24 0.31 -3.10 -7.30
CA LEU A 24 0.70 -1.76 -7.71
C LEU A 24 -0.29 -1.18 -8.74
N VAL A 25 -0.65 -1.95 -9.76
CA VAL A 25 -1.60 -1.53 -10.81
C VAL A 25 -2.96 -1.20 -10.20
N GLU A 26 -3.52 -2.06 -9.36
CA GLU A 26 -4.80 -1.82 -8.68
C GLU A 26 -4.77 -0.55 -7.83
N ASN A 27 -3.65 -0.28 -7.13
CA ASN A 27 -3.53 0.94 -6.35
C ASN A 27 -3.48 2.18 -7.26
N PHE A 28 -2.76 2.14 -8.39
CA PHE A 28 -2.74 3.25 -9.35
C PHE A 28 -4.10 3.47 -10.04
N GLU A 29 -4.85 2.40 -10.33
CA GLU A 29 -6.18 2.49 -10.94
C GLU A 29 -7.26 2.94 -9.94
N ALA A 30 -7.08 2.67 -8.64
CA ALA A 30 -8.06 3.03 -7.61
C ALA A 30 -8.28 4.54 -7.45
N SER A 31 -7.27 5.37 -7.75
CA SER A 31 -7.43 6.82 -7.78
C SER A 31 -6.38 7.49 -8.67
N PRO A 32 -6.79 8.28 -9.68
CA PRO A 32 -5.85 9.06 -10.49
C PRO A 32 -5.30 10.31 -9.77
N ASN A 33 -5.81 10.63 -8.57
CA ASN A 33 -5.58 11.91 -7.91
C ASN A 33 -4.75 11.81 -6.62
N TYR A 34 -3.92 10.77 -6.46
CA TYR A 34 -3.00 10.73 -5.32
C TYR A 34 -2.02 11.90 -5.37
N SER A 35 -1.98 12.67 -4.29
CA SER A 35 -1.01 13.76 -4.11
C SER A 35 0.35 13.26 -3.64
N SER A 36 0.42 12.08 -3.04
CA SER A 36 1.66 11.48 -2.54
C SER A 36 1.55 9.96 -2.50
N VAL A 37 2.67 9.28 -2.77
CA VAL A 37 2.78 7.81 -2.76
C VAL A 37 4.05 7.41 -2.01
N LEU A 38 3.93 6.38 -1.17
CA LEU A 38 5.05 5.69 -0.54
C LEU A 38 4.95 4.20 -0.86
N VAL A 39 6.02 3.65 -1.44
CA VAL A 39 6.17 2.24 -1.75
C VAL A 39 7.30 1.68 -0.90
N ILE A 40 7.00 0.63 -0.15
CA ILE A 40 7.97 -0.18 0.58
C ILE A 40 7.98 -1.55 -0.09
N SER A 41 9.13 -1.99 -0.57
CA SER A 41 9.29 -3.31 -1.16
C SER A 41 10.39 -4.10 -0.45
N LEU A 42 10.16 -5.40 -0.30
CA LEU A 42 11.16 -6.35 0.16
C LEU A 42 11.59 -7.17 -1.06
N ASP A 43 12.87 -7.12 -1.39
CA ASP A 43 13.40 -7.94 -2.47
C ASP A 43 13.60 -9.40 -2.01
N LYS A 44 13.92 -10.28 -2.97
CA LYS A 44 14.15 -11.71 -2.69
C LYS A 44 15.37 -11.99 -1.81
N ASN A 45 16.28 -11.03 -1.66
CA ASN A 45 17.48 -11.13 -0.85
C ASN A 45 17.25 -10.61 0.58
N GLY A 46 16.05 -10.10 0.88
CA GLY A 46 15.70 -9.51 2.16
C GLY A 46 16.05 -8.02 2.28
N GLU A 47 16.40 -7.35 1.18
CA GLU A 47 16.68 -5.93 1.17
C GLU A 47 15.37 -5.11 1.08
N VAL A 48 15.23 -4.18 2.02
CA VAL A 48 14.10 -3.25 2.04
C VAL A 48 14.41 -2.04 1.17
N ASN A 49 13.58 -1.80 0.17
CA ASN A 49 13.67 -0.67 -0.73
C ASN A 49 12.51 0.30 -0.47
N LEU A 50 12.81 1.60 -0.55
CA LEU A 50 11.86 2.69 -0.34
C LEU A 50 11.82 3.56 -1.60
N GLY A 51 10.64 3.71 -2.19
CA GLY A 51 10.41 4.59 -3.34
C GLY A 51 9.19 5.47 -3.10
N TYR A 52 9.26 6.75 -3.46
CA TYR A 52 8.24 7.68 -3.04
C TYR A 52 8.13 9.01 -3.80
N SER A 53 6.92 9.57 -3.78
CA SER A 53 6.60 10.96 -4.11
C SER A 53 5.90 11.61 -2.93
N TRP A 54 6.55 12.59 -2.30
CA TRP A 54 5.98 13.38 -1.21
C TRP A 54 6.60 14.77 -1.16
N GLU A 55 5.94 15.69 -0.47
CA GLU A 55 6.42 17.06 -0.31
C GLU A 55 7.39 17.20 0.87
N SER A 56 7.32 16.32 1.89
CA SER A 56 8.24 16.35 3.04
C SER A 56 8.46 14.99 3.70
N SER A 57 9.62 14.81 4.33
CA SER A 57 9.92 13.59 5.11
C SER A 57 8.94 13.34 6.26
N LEU A 58 8.33 14.39 6.83
CA LEU A 58 7.34 14.27 7.90
C LEU A 58 6.04 13.63 7.41
N GLN A 59 5.59 14.01 6.21
CA GLN A 59 4.45 13.37 5.54
C GLN A 59 4.75 11.88 5.32
N ALA A 60 5.98 11.57 4.90
CA ALA A 60 6.57 10.24 4.82
C ALA A 60 6.32 9.37 6.04
N LEU A 61 6.81 9.86 7.18
CA LEU A 61 6.71 9.19 8.45
C LEU A 61 5.25 9.05 8.93
N GLY A 62 4.42 10.08 8.69
CA GLY A 62 2.99 10.02 9.00
C GLY A 62 2.27 8.92 8.21
N MET A 63 2.55 8.78 6.92
CA MET A 63 1.98 7.72 6.07
C MET A 63 2.39 6.34 6.57
N LEU A 64 3.65 6.16 6.97
CA LEU A 64 4.15 4.91 7.55
C LEU A 64 3.42 4.53 8.84
N GLU A 65 3.27 5.48 9.76
CA GLU A 65 2.63 5.23 11.05
C GLU A 65 1.16 4.84 10.88
N VAL A 66 0.44 5.53 9.99
CA VAL A 66 -0.96 5.20 9.66
C VAL A 66 -1.05 3.80 9.03
N ALA A 67 -0.21 3.50 8.03
CA ALA A 67 -0.20 2.19 7.37
C ALA A 67 0.10 1.05 8.34
N LYS A 68 1.09 1.23 9.23
CA LYS A 68 1.43 0.26 10.28
C LYS A 68 0.23 -0.01 11.20
N ASN A 69 -0.44 1.04 11.67
CA ASN A 69 -1.59 0.89 12.56
C ASN A 69 -2.77 0.20 11.87
N TYR A 70 -3.00 0.44 10.58
CA TYR A 70 -3.99 -0.31 9.81
C TYR A 70 -3.68 -1.82 9.79
N ILE A 71 -2.44 -2.19 9.46
CA ILE A 71 -2.03 -3.60 9.41
C ILE A 71 -2.19 -4.26 10.78
N LEU A 72 -1.76 -3.60 11.86
CA LEU A 72 -1.89 -4.14 13.21
C LEU A 72 -3.34 -4.30 13.66
N ASN A 73 -4.24 -3.41 13.23
CA ASN A 73 -5.67 -3.52 13.52
C ASN A 73 -6.34 -4.63 12.70
N ASP A 74 -5.88 -4.90 11.48
CA ASP A 74 -6.42 -5.97 10.63
C ASP A 74 -5.99 -7.39 11.06
N ILE A 75 -4.92 -7.47 11.87
CA ILE A 75 -4.37 -8.71 12.45
C ILE A 75 -5.05 -9.06 13.78
N ASN A 76 -5.59 -8.08 14.51
CA ASN A 76 -6.25 -8.27 15.82
C ASN A 76 -7.78 -8.37 15.70
#